data_AF-A0A158G127-F1
#
_entry.id   AF-A0A158G127-F1
#
_cell.length_a   1.000
_cell.length_b   1.000
_cell.length_c   1.000
_cell.angle_alpha   90.00
_cell.angle_beta   90.00
_cell.angle_gamma   90.00
#
_symmetry.space_group_name_H-M   'P 1'
#
loop_
_entity.id
_entity.type
_entity.pdbx_description
1 polymer ?
#
loop_
_entity_poly.entity_id
_entity_poly.type
_entity_poly.pdbx_seq_one_letter_code
_entity_poly.pdbx_strand_id
1 'polypeptide(L)' 'MEAKQHAIVENGVVTNVVIWDGATSSWQPPEGASTVLIDGSQPIGIGYTTADGSTFSPPAEG' A
#
# COMPACT_ATOMS: atom_id res chain seq x y z
N MET A 1 -2.29 18.91 -5.68
CA MET A 1 -2.63 17.67 -4.96
C MET A 1 -2.82 16.63 -6.04
N GLU A 2 -1.75 15.86 -6.30
CA GLU A 2 -1.73 14.80 -7.30
C GLU A 2 -1.96 13.47 -6.59
N ALA A 3 -3.03 12.78 -6.96
CA ALA A 3 -3.31 11.47 -6.38
C ALA A 3 -2.27 10.46 -6.87
N LYS A 4 -1.67 9.73 -5.93
CA LYS A 4 -0.65 8.72 -6.19
C LYS A 4 -1.13 7.35 -5.75
N GLN A 5 -0.50 6.32 -6.29
CA GLN A 5 -0.84 4.95 -5.91
C GLN A 5 -0.29 4.64 -4.52
N HIS A 6 -1.16 4.13 -3.65
CA HIS A 6 -0.84 3.78 -2.27
C HIS A 6 -1.28 2.34 -2.02
N ALA A 7 -0.42 1.56 -1.37
CA ALA A 7 -0.73 0.23 -0.90
C ALA A 7 -1.31 0.30 0.52
N ILE A 8 -2.40 -0.41 0.75
CA ILE A 8 -2.96 -0.66 2.08
C ILE A 8 -2.32 -1.94 2.59
N VAL A 9 -1.53 -1.81 3.65
CA VAL A 9 -0.77 -2.89 4.26
C VAL A 9 -1.42 -3.24 5.59
N GLU A 10 -1.79 -4.49 5.76
CA GLU A 10 -2.35 -5.05 7.00
C GLU A 10 -1.51 -6.26 7.40
N ASN A 11 -0.99 -6.27 8.64
CA ASN A 11 -0.09 -7.33 9.13
C ASN A 11 1.12 -7.61 8.22
N GLY A 12 1.65 -6.59 7.55
CA GLY A 12 2.77 -6.74 6.61
C GLY A 12 2.39 -7.31 5.24
N VAL A 13 1.10 -7.40 4.91
CA VAL A 13 0.60 -7.87 3.61
C VAL A 13 -0.22 -6.77 2.95
N VAL A 14 0.00 -6.54 1.66
CA VAL A 14 -0.81 -5.62 0.85
C VAL A 14 -2.18 -6.24 0.61
N THR A 15 -3.21 -5.68 1.24
CA THR A 15 -4.59 -6.14 1.10
C THR A 15 -5.35 -5.37 0.03
N ASN A 16 -4.94 -4.13 -0.26
CA ASN A 16 -5.58 -3.28 -1.25
C ASN A 16 -4.59 -2.26 -1.84
N VAL A 17 -4.89 -1.72 -3.02
CA VAL A 17 -4.12 -0.65 -3.66
C VAL A 17 -5.09 0.43 -4.12
N VAL A 18 -4.88 1.66 -3.64
CA VAL A 18 -5.78 2.80 -3.88
C VAL A 18 -5.02 3.97 -4.50
N ILE A 19 -5.71 4.78 -5.30
CA ILE A 19 -5.18 6.07 -5.76
C ILE A 19 -5.63 7.11 -4.73
N TRP A 20 -4.67 7.69 -4.01
CA TRP A 20 -4.94 8.61 -2.91
C TRP A 20 -3.96 9.79 -2.91
N ASP A 21 -4.43 10.93 -2.44
CA ASP A 21 -3.70 12.20 -2.42
C ASP A 21 -3.00 12.48 -1.07
N GLY A 22 -3.12 11.58 -0.09
CA GLY A 22 -2.58 11.80 1.26
C GLY A 22 -3.49 12.62 2.18
N ALA A 23 -4.68 13.00 1.69
CA ALA A 23 -5.65 13.77 2.45
C ALA A 23 -6.40 12.90 3.49
N THR A 24 -5.87 12.87 4.72
CA THR A 24 -6.42 12.09 5.86
C THR A 24 -7.71 12.66 6.44
N SER A 25 -8.14 13.84 6.00
CA SER A 25 -9.38 14.47 6.45
C SER A 25 -10.63 13.92 5.75
N SER A 26 -10.48 13.35 4.55
CA SER A 26 -11.62 12.80 3.77
C SER A 26 -11.67 11.28 3.81
N TRP A 27 -10.52 10.63 3.94
CA TRP A 27 -10.42 9.18 3.96
C TRP A 27 -9.23 8.74 4.81
N GLN A 28 -9.42 7.66 5.55
CA GLN A 28 -8.40 7.04 6.38
C GLN A 28 -8.41 5.53 6.13
N PRO A 29 -7.24 4.87 6.19
CA PRO A 29 -7.19 3.43 6.13
C PRO A 29 -7.98 2.80 7.29
N PRO A 30 -8.46 1.55 7.10
CA PRO A 30 -9.09 0.81 8.18
C PRO A 30 -8.14 0.64 9.38
N GLU A 31 -8.71 0.48 10.57
CA GLU A 31 -7.94 0.35 11.81
C GLU A 31 -7.01 -0.88 11.73
N GLY A 32 -5.73 -0.69 12.07
CA GLY A 32 -4.70 -1.73 11.94
C GLY A 32 -4.05 -1.83 10.56
N ALA A 33 -4.49 -1.04 9.58
CA ALA A 33 -3.85 -0.93 8.27
C ALA A 33 -3.07 0.37 8.10
N SER A 34 -1.99 0.30 7.32
CA SER A 34 -1.12 1.43 7.00
C SER A 34 -1.12 1.70 5.50
N THR A 35 -1.18 2.98 5.12
CA THR A 35 -1.01 3.39 3.73
C THR A 35 0.47 3.60 3.43
N VAL A 36 0.98 2.95 2.41
CA VAL A 36 2.35 3.13 1.92
C VAL A 36 2.30 3.71 0.52
N LEU A 37 3.03 4.80 0.28
CA LEU A 37 3.16 5.39 -1.05
C LEU A 37 3.96 4.44 -1.96
N ILE A 38 3.45 4.21 -3.16
CA ILE A 38 4.16 3.45 -4.19
C ILE A 38 4.89 4.45 -5.08
N ASP A 39 6.23 4.41 -5.08
CA ASP A 39 7.09 5.30 -5.87
C ASP A 39 7.05 5.05 -7.39
N GLY A 40 6.20 4.13 -7.85
CA GLY A 40 6.03 3.77 -9.26
C GLY A 40 7.19 2.99 -9.88
N SER A 41 8.26 2.72 -9.11
CA SER A 41 9.42 1.96 -9.59
C SER A 41 9.10 0.48 -9.85
N GLN A 42 8.07 -0.07 -9.20
CA GLN A 42 7.64 -1.45 -9.39
C GLN A 42 6.10 -1.54 -9.32
N PRO A 43 5.48 -2.43 -10.12
CA PRO A 43 4.07 -2.72 -9.98
C PRO A 43 3.83 -3.46 -8.67
N ILE A 44 3.26 -2.76 -7.68
CA ILE A 44 2.85 -3.35 -6.41
C ILE A 44 1.36 -3.70 -6.50
N GLY A 45 1.04 -4.94 -6.17
CA GLY A 45 -0.33 -5.45 -6.19
C GLY A 45 -0.76 -6.03 -4.86
N ILE A 46 -2.02 -6.45 -4.80
CA ILE A 46 -2.57 -7.21 -3.67
C ILE A 46 -1.80 -8.53 -3.53
N GLY A 47 -1.50 -8.92 -2.28
CA GLY A 47 -0.75 -10.13 -1.94
C GLY A 47 0.75 -9.93 -1.78
N TYR A 48 1.29 -8.76 -2.15
CA TYR A 48 2.68 -8.42 -1.84
C TYR A 48 2.89 -8.33 -0.33
N THR A 49 4.07 -8.68 0.13
CA THR A 49 4.44 -8.55 1.55
C THR A 49 5.44 -7.42 1.74
N THR A 50 5.38 -6.74 2.87
CA THR A 50 6.35 -5.69 3.25
C THR A 50 6.58 -5.75 4.75
N ALA A 51 7.86 -5.75 5.15
CA ALA A 51 8.25 -5.73 6.55
C ALA A 51 8.31 -4.30 7.10
N ASP A 52 8.82 -3.36 6.30
CA ASP A 52 9.10 -1.98 6.70
C ASP A 52 8.14 -0.96 6.10
N GLY A 53 7.18 -1.40 5.27
CA GLY A 53 6.27 -0.51 4.54
C GLY A 53 7.01 0.36 3.51
N SER A 54 8.12 -0.13 2.95
CA SER A 54 8.91 0.57 1.91
C SER A 54 9.44 -0.40 0.88
N THR A 55 9.87 -1.60 1.31
CA THR A 55 10.28 -2.68 0.41
C THR A 55 9.16 -3.69 0.30
N PHE A 56 8.67 -3.91 -0.92
CA PHE A 56 7.64 -4.89 -1.21
C PHE A 56 8.28 -6.11 -1.87
N SER A 57 7.90 -7.29 -1.39
CA SER A 57 8.24 -8.56 -2.02
C SER A 57 6.99 -9.13 -2.67
N PRO A 58 7.10 -9.70 -3.88
CA PRO A 58 5.98 -10.40 -4.51
C PRO A 58 5.51 -11.54 -3.59
N PRO A 59 4.22 -11.88 -3.61
CA PRO A 59 3.77 -13.12 -2.97
C PRO A 59 4.60 -14.28 -3.53
N ALA A 60 4.97 -15.24 -2.69
CA ALA A 60 5.53 -16.49 -3.18
C ALA A 60 4.46 -17.14 -4.08
N GLU A 61 4.63 -17.03 -5.40
CA GLU A 61 3.86 -17.81 -6.36
C GLU A 61 4.16 -19.28 -6.05
N GLY A 62 3.17 -19.97 -5.49
CA GLY A 62 3.20 -21.41 -5.22
C GLY A 62 2.90 -22.21 -6.47
#